data_AF-A0A9X2X8W4-F1
#
_entry.id   AF-A0A9X2X8W4-F1
#
_cell.length_a   1.000
_cell.length_b   1.000
_cell.length_c   1.000
_cell.angle_alpha   90.00
_cell.angle_beta   90.00
_cell.angle_gamma   90.00
#
_symmetry.space_group_name_H-M   'P 1'
#
loop_
_entity.id
_entity.type
_entity.pdbx_description
1 polymer ?
#
loop_
_entity_poly.entity_id
_entity_poly.type
_entity_poly.pdbx_seq_one_letter_code
_entity_poly.pdbx_strand_id
1 'polypeptide(L)' 'MAEKQPDAPAETGAIMDYEEHERTYKLFLTIAKYACLVAAALLIAMAFGFFTSAGLISSTILFLLICALGYWILG' A
#
# COMPACT_ATOMS: atom_id res chain seq x y z
N MET A 1 19.56 30.94 34.76
CA MET A 1 18.32 30.81 35.55
C MET A 1 17.85 29.38 35.39
N ALA A 2 17.96 28.56 36.43
CA ALA A 2 17.51 27.17 36.39
C ALA A 2 16.00 27.17 36.61
N GLU A 3 15.24 27.03 35.53
CA GLU A 3 13.80 26.78 35.60
C GLU A 3 13.59 25.37 36.16
N LYS A 4 12.93 25.27 37.32
CA LYS A 4 12.45 24.01 37.88
C LYS A 4 11.39 23.45 36.91
N GLN A 5 11.76 22.42 36.16
CA GLN A 5 10.80 21.53 35.51
C GLN A 5 9.83 21.04 36.60
N PRO A 6 8.51 21.20 36.47
CA PRO A 6 7.60 20.65 37.45
C PRO A 6 7.77 19.12 37.47
N ASP A 7 8.04 18.56 38.65
CA ASP A 7 8.12 17.11 38.93
C ASP A 7 6.73 16.43 38.83
N ALA A 8 5.88 16.89 37.91
CA ALA A 8 4.63 16.23 37.58
C ALA A 8 4.96 14.81 37.12
N PRO A 9 4.20 13.78 37.56
CA PRO A 9 4.42 12.41 37.09
C PRO A 9 4.46 12.46 35.58
N ALA A 10 5.47 11.84 34.97
CA ALA A 10 5.55 11.75 33.51
C ALA A 10 4.18 11.32 33.03
N GLU A 11 3.55 12.16 32.20
CA GLU A 11 2.24 11.91 31.60
C GLU A 11 2.45 10.70 30.67
N THR A 12 2.53 9.48 31.21
CA THR A 12 2.84 8.25 30.46
C THR A 12 1.70 7.87 29.50
N GLY A 13 0.72 8.75 29.33
CA GLY A 13 -0.50 8.52 28.59
C GLY A 13 -1.37 7.47 29.27
N ALA A 14 -2.64 7.43 28.89
CA ALA A 14 -3.46 6.24 29.15
C ALA A 14 -2.92 5.05 28.34
N ILE A 15 -3.25 3.82 28.77
CA ILE A 15 -2.91 2.60 28.02
C ILE A 15 -3.56 2.71 26.64
N MET A 16 -2.76 2.68 25.58
CA MET A 16 -3.26 2.78 24.20
C MET A 16 -3.94 1.47 23.81
N ASP A 17 -5.12 1.56 23.20
CA ASP A 17 -5.81 0.42 22.62
C ASP A 17 -5.19 0.07 21.26
N TYR A 18 -4.30 -0.92 21.25
CA TYR A 18 -3.59 -1.32 20.05
C TYR A 18 -4.41 -2.18 19.09
N GLU A 19 -5.52 -2.79 19.53
CA GLU A 19 -6.25 -3.76 18.71
C GLU A 19 -6.83 -3.10 17.45
N GLU A 20 -7.47 -1.94 17.62
CA GLU A 20 -8.08 -1.23 16.50
C GLU A 20 -7.04 -0.50 15.62
N HIS A 21 -5.94 -0.03 16.23
CA HIS A 21 -4.80 0.54 15.52
C HIS A 21 -4.16 -0.49 14.58
N GLU A 22 -3.88 -1.69 15.07
CA GLU A 22 -3.33 -2.77 14.26
C GLU A 22 -4.28 -3.20 13.15
N ARG A 23 -5.58 -3.29 13.45
CA ARG A 23 -6.60 -3.66 12.46
C ARG A 23 -6.63 -2.68 11.30
N THR A 24 -6.68 -1.38 11.60
CA THR A 24 -6.69 -0.32 10.58
C THR A 24 -5.39 -0.31 9.79
N TYR A 25 -4.26 -0.51 10.46
CA TYR A 25 -2.96 -0.56 9.80
C TYR A 25 -2.82 -1.76 8.86
N LYS A 26 -3.30 -2.96 9.25
CA LYS A 26 -3.33 -4.15 8.40
C LYS A 26 -4.18 -3.93 7.15
N LEU A 27 -5.33 -3.26 7.29
CA LEU A 27 -6.18 -2.89 6.16
C LEU A 27 -5.51 -1.87 5.25
N PHE A 28 -4.88 -0.83 5.81
CA PHE A 28 -4.10 0.14 5.05
C PHE A 28 -2.99 -0.53 4.23
N LEU A 29 -2.19 -1.40 4.86
CA LEU A 29 -1.13 -2.14 4.18
C LEU A 29 -1.67 -3.01 3.05
N THR A 30 -2.79 -3.68 3.28
CA THR A 30 -3.44 -4.53 2.26
C THR A 30 -3.85 -3.71 1.05
N ILE A 31 -4.52 -2.56 1.27
CA ILE A 31 -4.96 -1.68 0.19
C ILE A 31 -3.76 -1.07 -0.54
N ALA A 32 -2.78 -0.53 0.20
CA ALA A 32 -1.60 0.09 -0.38
C ALA A 32 -0.81 -0.89 -1.26
N LYS A 33 -0.63 -2.14 -0.79
CA LYS A 33 0.03 -3.22 -1.52
C LYS A 33 -0.64 -3.49 -2.87
N TYR A 34 -1.96 -3.67 -2.89
CA TYR A 34 -2.69 -3.93 -4.13
C TYR A 34 -2.83 -2.69 -5.03
N ALA A 35 -2.94 -1.49 -4.45
CA ALA A 35 -2.97 -0.25 -5.22
C ALA A 35 -1.66 -0.02 -5.99
N CYS A 36 -0.51 -0.23 -5.34
CA CYS A 36 0.80 -0.15 -5.99
C CYS A 36 0.94 -1.17 -7.13
N LEU A 37 0.48 -2.41 -6.92
CA LEU A 37 0.48 -3.45 -7.96
C LEU A 37 -0.35 -3.02 -9.17
N VAL A 38 -1.58 -2.53 -8.96
CA VAL A 38 -2.47 -2.12 -10.06
C VAL A 38 -1.88 -0.94 -10.81
N ALA A 39 -1.33 0.05 -10.11
CA ALA A 39 -0.67 1.19 -10.72
C ALA A 39 0.52 0.77 -11.61
N ALA A 40 1.39 -0.10 -11.10
CA ALA A 40 2.53 -0.60 -11.87
C ALA A 40 2.08 -1.44 -13.08
N ALA A 41 1.13 -2.36 -12.88
CA ALA A 41 0.59 -3.21 -13.95
C ALA A 41 -0.03 -2.38 -15.07
N LEU A 42 -0.77 -1.33 -14.72
CA LEU A 42 -1.41 -0.42 -15.69
C LEU A 42 -0.36 0.31 -16.53
N LEU A 43 0.68 0.86 -15.90
CA LEU A 43 1.77 1.54 -16.62
C LEU A 43 2.50 0.58 -17.58
N ILE A 44 2.79 -0.65 -17.14
CA ILE A 44 3.43 -1.67 -17.98
C ILE A 44 2.53 -2.05 -19.16
N ALA A 45 1.24 -2.28 -18.92
CA ALA A 45 0.29 -2.64 -19.96
C ALA A 45 0.12 -1.51 -20.99
N MET A 46 0.02 -0.25 -20.55
CA MET A 46 -0.01 0.90 -21.45
C MET A 46 1.27 1.00 -22.28
N ALA A 47 2.44 0.79 -21.65
CA ALA A 47 3.70 0.83 -22.37
C ALA A 47 3.74 -0.25 -23.46
N PHE A 48 3.32 -1.48 -23.14
CA PHE A 48 3.22 -2.56 -24.12
C PHE A 48 2.21 -2.27 -25.22
N GLY A 49 1.03 -1.73 -24.89
CA GLY A 49 -0.05 -1.46 -25.85
C GLY A 49 0.25 -0.30 -26.81
N PHE A 50 0.96 0.74 -26.36
CA PHE A 50 1.25 1.94 -27.16
C PHE A 50 2.62 1.94 -27.84
N PHE A 51 3.66 1.38 -27.21
CA PHE A 51 5.02 1.40 -27.77
C PHE A 51 5.35 0.14 -28.58
N THR A 52 4.43 -0.83 -28.68
CA THR A 52 4.58 -2.02 -29.54
C THR A 52 3.37 -2.18 -30.46
N SER A 53 3.40 -3.15 -31.39
CA SER A 53 2.28 -3.47 -32.29
C SER A 53 1.14 -4.26 -31.62
N ALA A 54 1.15 -4.39 -30.30
CA ALA A 54 0.27 -5.31 -29.59
C ALA A 54 -1.18 -4.78 -29.44
N GLY A 55 -1.39 -3.45 -29.37
CA GLY A 55 -2.72 -2.84 -29.31
C GLY A 55 -3.48 -3.07 -27.99
N LEU A 56 -4.77 -2.71 -27.96
CA LEU A 56 -5.59 -2.69 -26.72
C LEU A 56 -5.88 -4.08 -26.15
N ILE A 57 -6.21 -5.06 -27.00
CA ILE A 57 -6.65 -6.39 -26.53
C ILE A 57 -5.51 -7.13 -25.83
N SER A 58 -4.33 -7.18 -26.45
CA SER A 58 -3.18 -7.88 -25.88
C SER A 58 -2.64 -7.19 -24.61
N SER A 59 -2.63 -5.86 -24.56
CA SER A 59 -2.24 -5.10 -23.36
C SER A 59 -3.21 -5.31 -22.20
N THR A 60 -4.51 -5.43 -22.48
CA THR A 60 -5.52 -5.77 -21.46
C THR A 60 -5.30 -7.18 -20.92
N ILE A 61 -4.98 -8.14 -21.78
CA ILE A 61 -4.64 -9.51 -21.35
C ILE A 61 -3.37 -9.48 -20.48
N LEU A 62 -2.34 -8.75 -20.89
CA LEU A 62 -1.11 -8.60 -20.12
C LEU A 62 -1.37 -7.97 -18.73
N PHE A 63 -2.20 -6.92 -18.67
CA PHE A 63 -2.61 -6.31 -17.41
C PHE A 63 -3.25 -7.33 -16.45
N LEU A 64 -4.19 -8.14 -16.95
CA LEU A 64 -4.86 -9.17 -16.16
C LEU A 64 -3.86 -10.25 -15.68
N LEU A 65 -2.91 -10.64 -16.53
CA LEU A 65 -1.88 -11.61 -16.17
C LEU A 65 -0.96 -11.08 -15.07
N ILE A 66 -0.51 -9.83 -15.17
CA ILE A 66 0.33 -9.20 -14.14
C ILE A 66 -0.45 -9.07 -12.83
N CYS A 67 -1.73 -8.65 -12.89
CA CYS A 67 -2.57 -8.54 -11.71
C CYS A 67 -2.82 -9.89 -11.04
N ALA A 68 -3.11 -10.94 -11.81
CA ALA A 68 -3.31 -12.29 -11.28
C ALA A 68 -2.03 -12.86 -10.65
N LEU A 69 -0.89 -12.69 -11.32
CA LEU A 69 0.41 -13.12 -10.82
C LEU A 69 0.79 -12.35 -9.54
N GLY A 70 0.63 -11.03 -9.55
CA GLY A 70 0.95 -10.22 -8.40
C GLY A 70 0.00 -10.45 -7.22
N TYR A 71 -1.28 -10.80 -7.47
CA TYR A 71 -2.17 -11.27 -6.41
C TYR A 71 -1.68 -12.58 -5.79
N TRP A 72 -1.20 -13.52 -6.59
CA TRP A 72 -0.64 -14.78 -6.07
C TRP A 72 0.67 -14.58 -5.28
N ILE A 73 1.52 -13.65 -5.70
CA ILE A 73 2.79 -13.35 -5.01
C ILE A 73 2.57 -12.56 -3.72
N LEU A 74 1.63 -11.61 -3.74
CA LEU A 74 1.38 -10.71 -2.61
C LEU A 74 0.31 -11.23 -1.65
N GLY A 75 -0.47 -12.23 -2.03
CA GLY A 75 -1.48 -12.89 -1.19
C GLY A 75 -0.88 -13.45 0.08
#